data_AF-A0AAV1NIC7-F1
#
_entry.id   AF-A0AAV1NIC7-F1
#
_cell.length_a   1.000
_cell.length_b   1.000
_cell.length_c   1.000
_cell.angle_alpha   90.00
_cell.angle_beta   90.00
_cell.angle_gamma   90.00
#
_symmetry.space_group_name_H-M   'P 1'
#
loop_
_entity.id
_entity.type
_entity.pdbx_description
1 polymer ?
#
loop_
_entity_poly.entity_id
_entity_poly.type
_entity_poly.pdbx_seq_one_letter_code
_entity_poly.pdbx_strand_id
1 'polypeptide(L)'
;MVTRKRIPELFESIACSGNERNDHDKLIGYIMGYLTILTGQRAMVFINMNKENVINCERWNKDRRYNNNKTVQAFGEAALNLNKEEYCWLAYLCEGKCCQQGEDIKHVFHTKSGKQIQKPMGLLNLAWVDAGMKGAISFNKIRSSVSTQANQHLSEREKACGQSHDPAILCRSTR
;
A
#
# COMPACT_ATOMS: atom_id res chain seq x y z
N MET A 1 14.00 8.62 4.19
CA MET A 1 12.89 8.06 5.00
C MET A 1 13.24 6.63 5.39
N VAL A 2 13.15 6.26 6.67
CA VAL A 2 13.58 4.93 7.19
C VAL A 2 12.96 3.77 6.39
N THR A 3 11.68 3.89 6.05
CA THR A 3 10.93 2.89 5.27
C THR A 3 11.52 2.57 3.90
N ARG A 4 11.98 3.58 3.15
CA ARG A 4 12.56 3.38 1.79
C ARG A 4 13.89 2.64 1.80
N LYS A 5 14.63 2.69 2.92
CA LYS A 5 15.85 1.88 3.11
C LYS A 5 15.53 0.49 3.62
N ARG A 6 14.57 0.40 4.56
CA ARG A 6 14.24 -0.85 5.26
C ARG A 6 13.49 -1.87 4.40
N ILE A 7 12.65 -1.43 3.46
CA ILE A 7 11.89 -2.34 2.57
C ILE A 7 12.84 -3.20 1.70
N PRO A 8 13.84 -2.62 0.99
CA PRO A 8 14.84 -3.42 0.27
C PRO A 8 15.59 -4.43 1.16
N GLU A 9 16.02 -4.02 2.36
CA GLU A 9 16.70 -4.92 3.31
C GLU A 9 15.81 -6.12 3.71
N LEU A 10 14.50 -5.90 3.87
CA LEU A 10 13.56 -6.98 4.17
C LEU A 10 13.39 -7.92 2.98
N PHE A 11 13.41 -7.44 1.73
CA PHE A 11 13.41 -8.32 0.56
C PHE A 11 14.62 -9.25 0.53
N GLU A 12 15.81 -8.70 0.81
CA GLU A 12 17.05 -9.49 0.88
C GLU A 12 17.01 -10.49 2.04
N SER A 13 16.58 -10.06 3.23
CA SER A 13 16.47 -10.93 4.41
C SER A 13 15.53 -12.12 4.17
N ILE A 14 14.36 -11.87 3.57
CA ILE A 14 13.37 -12.90 3.25
C ILE A 14 13.94 -13.88 2.20
N ALA A 15 14.70 -13.39 1.22
CA ALA A 15 15.33 -14.24 0.22
C ALA A 15 16.46 -15.13 0.79
N CYS A 16 17.14 -14.69 1.86
CA CYS A 16 18.36 -15.34 2.34
C CYS A 16 18.21 -16.24 3.59
N SER A 17 17.23 -16.00 4.48
CA SER A 17 17.36 -16.44 5.89
C SER A 17 16.35 -17.47 6.42
N GLY A 18 15.26 -17.80 5.72
CA GLY A 18 14.28 -18.80 6.17
C GLY A 18 13.45 -18.42 7.41
N ASN A 19 13.84 -17.39 8.19
CA ASN A 19 13.05 -16.81 9.28
C ASN A 19 11.99 -15.82 8.77
N GLU A 20 11.28 -16.28 7.74
CA GLU A 20 10.52 -15.44 6.80
C GLU A 20 9.28 -14.81 7.44
N ARG A 21 8.73 -15.37 8.52
CA ARG A 21 7.41 -14.94 9.01
C ARG A 21 7.42 -13.54 9.61
N ASN A 22 8.40 -13.23 10.47
CA ASN A 22 8.46 -11.92 11.12
C ASN A 22 8.86 -10.83 10.12
N ASP A 23 9.82 -11.11 9.24
CA ASP A 23 10.26 -10.14 8.24
C ASP A 23 9.22 -9.92 7.14
N HIS A 24 8.49 -10.95 6.73
CA HIS A 24 7.32 -10.80 5.86
C HIS A 24 6.25 -9.93 6.53
N ASP A 25 5.90 -10.21 7.79
CA ASP A 25 4.88 -9.43 8.50
C ASP A 25 5.29 -7.95 8.67
N LYS A 26 6.58 -7.69 8.93
CA LYS A 26 7.15 -6.33 8.94
C LYS A 26 7.08 -5.68 7.57
N LEU A 27 7.48 -6.39 6.50
CA LEU A 27 7.48 -5.88 5.13
C LEU A 27 6.09 -5.41 4.72
N ILE A 28 5.08 -6.25 4.98
CA ILE A 28 3.68 -5.91 4.74
C ILE A 28 3.28 -4.67 5.57
N GLY A 29 3.63 -4.64 6.86
CA GLY A 29 3.37 -3.50 7.74
C GLY A 29 3.98 -2.18 7.23
N TYR A 30 5.23 -2.22 6.78
CA TYR A 30 5.94 -1.07 6.22
C TYR A 30 5.26 -0.54 4.96
N ILE A 31 4.96 -1.42 3.99
CA ILE A 31 4.34 -1.01 2.73
C ILE A 31 2.92 -0.47 2.98
N MET A 32 2.10 -1.16 3.79
CA MET A 32 0.74 -0.68 4.11
C MET A 32 0.77 0.66 4.83
N GLY A 33 1.66 0.83 5.82
CA GLY A 33 1.84 2.08 6.55
C GLY A 33 2.28 3.21 5.62
N TYR A 34 3.26 2.94 4.75
CA TYR A 34 3.76 3.89 3.75
C TYR A 34 2.67 4.35 2.78
N LEU A 35 1.93 3.41 2.18
CA LEU A 35 0.84 3.73 1.27
C LEU A 35 -0.28 4.49 1.97
N THR A 36 -0.56 4.19 3.24
CA THR A 36 -1.53 4.95 4.04
C THR A 36 -1.09 6.40 4.23
N ILE A 37 0.20 6.64 4.51
CA ILE A 37 0.76 7.99 4.64
C ILE A 37 0.64 8.74 3.32
N LEU A 38 0.95 8.09 2.20
CA LEU A 38 0.92 8.74 0.88
C LEU A 38 -0.49 9.03 0.37
N THR A 39 -1.42 8.10 0.57
CA THR A 39 -2.71 8.11 -0.13
C THR A 39 -3.90 8.36 0.78
N GLY A 40 -3.71 8.35 2.10
CA GLY A 40 -4.78 8.47 3.07
C GLY A 40 -5.83 7.34 3.00
N GLN A 41 -5.55 6.25 2.28
CA GLN A 41 -6.50 5.17 2.07
C GLN A 41 -6.71 4.32 3.34
N ARG A 42 -7.90 3.72 3.44
CA ARG A 42 -8.24 2.83 4.56
C ARG A 42 -7.48 1.52 4.43
N ALA A 43 -7.09 0.93 5.57
CA ALA A 43 -6.46 -0.39 5.60
C ALA A 43 -7.27 -1.47 4.86
N MET A 44 -8.61 -1.36 4.92
CA MET A 44 -9.55 -2.27 4.25
C MET A 44 -9.38 -2.28 2.72
N VAL A 45 -8.94 -1.17 2.13
CA VAL A 45 -8.65 -1.09 0.68
C VAL A 45 -7.44 -1.96 0.35
N PHE A 46 -6.40 -1.90 1.17
CA PHE A 46 -5.17 -2.68 0.97
C PHE A 46 -5.41 -4.17 1.17
N ILE A 47 -6.12 -4.60 2.22
CA ILE A 47 -6.34 -6.05 2.45
C ILE A 47 -7.24 -6.72 1.40
N ASN A 48 -8.03 -5.94 0.66
CA ASN A 48 -8.87 -6.43 -0.44
C ASN A 48 -8.26 -6.19 -1.82
N MET A 49 -7.02 -5.69 -1.89
CA MET A 49 -6.33 -5.41 -3.14
C MET A 49 -5.98 -6.72 -3.85
N ASN A 50 -6.50 -6.94 -5.05
CA ASN A 50 -6.24 -8.14 -5.84
C ASN A 50 -4.95 -7.99 -6.67
N LYS A 51 -4.16 -9.07 -6.79
CA LYS A 51 -2.94 -9.10 -7.62
C LYS A 51 -3.21 -8.72 -9.08
N GLU A 52 -4.35 -9.14 -9.63
CA GLU A 52 -4.74 -8.87 -11.02
C GLU A 52 -4.81 -7.37 -11.30
N ASN A 53 -5.25 -6.58 -10.32
CA ASN A 53 -5.36 -5.14 -10.48
C ASN A 53 -3.97 -4.47 -10.57
N VAL A 54 -2.95 -5.05 -9.92
CA VAL A 54 -1.56 -4.55 -9.97
C VAL A 54 -0.85 -5.05 -11.23
N ILE A 55 -1.14 -6.27 -11.67
CA ILE A 55 -0.57 -6.84 -12.90
C ILE A 55 -1.14 -6.12 -14.13
N ASN A 56 -2.44 -5.85 -14.14
CA ASN A 56 -3.16 -5.24 -15.26
C ASN A 56 -3.20 -3.71 -15.21
N CYS A 57 -2.39 -3.06 -14.36
CA CYS A 57 -2.38 -1.60 -14.27
C CYS A 57 -1.90 -0.97 -15.60
N GLU A 58 -2.64 0.02 -16.10
CA GLU A 58 -2.27 0.73 -17.33
C GLU A 58 -0.95 1.51 -17.14
N ARG A 59 -0.03 1.35 -18.10
CA ARG A 59 1.16 2.20 -18.18
C ARG A 59 0.75 3.54 -18.77
N TRP A 60 0.81 4.61 -18.00
CA TRP A 60 0.61 5.96 -18.52
C TRP A 60 1.83 6.84 -18.25
N ASN A 61 2.61 7.14 -19.30
CA ASN A 61 3.72 8.11 -19.30
C ASN A 61 4.74 8.00 -18.15
N LYS A 62 5.74 7.12 -18.30
CA LYS A 62 6.94 6.94 -17.44
C LYS A 62 6.69 6.66 -15.93
N ASP A 63 5.54 6.99 -15.39
CA ASP A 63 5.04 6.68 -14.04
C ASP A 63 3.88 5.67 -14.11
N ARG A 64 3.71 4.83 -13.09
CA ARG A 64 2.72 3.72 -13.12
C ARG A 64 1.56 4.03 -12.17
N ARG A 65 0.38 4.32 -12.70
CA ARG A 65 -0.84 4.47 -11.88
C ARG A 65 -1.54 3.12 -11.73
N TYR A 66 -1.88 2.77 -10.50
CA TYR A 66 -2.74 1.64 -10.18
C TYR A 66 -4.20 2.11 -10.16
N ASN A 67 -5.06 1.44 -10.92
CA ASN A 67 -6.50 1.69 -10.90
C ASN A 67 -7.26 0.44 -10.42
N ASN A 68 -8.06 0.59 -9.36
CA ASN A 68 -8.86 -0.51 -8.82
C ASN A 68 -10.27 -0.53 -9.45
N ASN A 69 -10.36 -1.02 -10.69
CA ASN A 69 -11.59 -1.04 -11.47
C ASN A 69 -12.68 -2.01 -10.92
N LYS A 70 -12.43 -2.77 -9.84
CA LYS A 70 -13.42 -3.69 -9.23
C LYS A 70 -14.11 -3.14 -7.97
N THR A 71 -13.70 -2.00 -7.43
CA THR A 71 -14.43 -1.29 -6.34
C THR A 71 -15.53 -0.34 -6.84
N VAL A 72 -15.89 -0.42 -8.12
CA VAL A 72 -16.90 0.44 -8.77
C VAL A 72 -18.29 0.28 -8.12
N GLN A 73 -18.59 -0.88 -7.56
CA GLN A 73 -19.96 -1.17 -7.10
C GLN A 73 -20.25 -0.84 -5.63
N ALA A 74 -19.25 -0.46 -4.82
CA ALA A 74 -19.51 -0.22 -3.39
C ALA A 74 -18.79 0.98 -2.75
N PHE A 75 -17.60 1.40 -3.20
CA PHE A 75 -16.81 2.37 -2.42
C PHE A 75 -15.93 3.36 -3.22
N GLY A 76 -16.29 3.67 -4.48
CA GLY A 76 -15.57 4.63 -5.31
C GLY A 76 -14.19 4.13 -5.76
N GLU A 77 -13.65 4.74 -6.80
CA GLU A 77 -12.43 4.31 -7.45
C GLU A 77 -11.22 4.64 -6.55
N ALA A 78 -10.65 3.61 -5.90
CA ALA A 78 -9.39 3.77 -5.17
C ALA A 78 -8.22 3.61 -6.15
N ALA A 79 -7.80 4.71 -6.77
CA ALA A 79 -6.59 4.76 -7.58
C ALA A 79 -5.38 5.10 -6.69
N LEU A 80 -4.25 4.40 -6.90
CA LEU A 80 -2.97 4.71 -6.25
C LEU A 80 -2.01 5.24 -7.32
N ASN A 81 -1.45 6.43 -7.06
CA ASN A 81 -0.39 6.99 -7.89
C ASN A 81 0.95 6.49 -7.34
N LEU A 82 1.59 5.56 -8.04
CA LEU A 82 2.83 4.94 -7.59
C LEU A 82 3.99 5.33 -8.50
N ASN A 83 5.15 5.62 -7.91
CA ASN A 83 6.38 5.70 -8.68
C ASN A 83 6.90 4.29 -9.01
N LYS A 84 7.98 4.22 -9.80
CA LYS A 84 8.58 2.94 -10.22
C LYS A 84 8.98 2.05 -9.04
N GLU A 85 9.58 2.63 -7.99
CA GLU A 85 10.06 1.89 -6.82
C GLU A 85 8.88 1.26 -6.06
N GLU A 86 7.84 2.04 -5.78
CA GLU A 86 6.64 1.61 -5.07
C GLU A 86 5.88 0.53 -5.83
N TYR A 87 5.79 0.67 -7.16
CA TYR A 87 5.24 -0.36 -8.00
C TYR A 87 6.03 -1.67 -7.91
N CYS A 88 7.36 -1.60 -7.95
CA CYS A 88 8.22 -2.77 -7.84
C CYS A 88 8.00 -3.51 -6.51
N TRP A 89 7.71 -2.80 -5.42
CA TRP A 89 7.37 -3.44 -4.15
C TRP A 89 6.07 -4.25 -4.23
N LEU A 90 5.02 -3.69 -4.85
CA LEU A 90 3.75 -4.40 -5.02
C LEU A 90 3.90 -5.59 -5.99
N ALA A 91 4.66 -5.42 -7.07
CA ALA A 91 4.94 -6.50 -8.02
C ALA A 91 5.68 -7.66 -7.34
N TYR A 92 6.67 -7.36 -6.47
CA TYR A 92 7.38 -8.38 -5.70
C TYR A 92 6.45 -9.20 -4.80
N LEU A 93 5.47 -8.55 -4.16
CA LEU A 93 4.44 -9.25 -3.37
C LEU A 93 3.52 -10.10 -4.27
N CYS A 94 3.07 -9.57 -5.41
CA CYS A 94 2.24 -10.31 -6.37
C CYS A 94 2.91 -11.58 -6.93
N GLU A 95 4.23 -11.54 -7.10
CA GLU A 95 5.03 -12.69 -7.56
C GLU A 95 5.17 -13.77 -6.48
N GLY A 96 4.77 -13.50 -5.23
CA GLY A 96 4.86 -14.45 -4.13
C GLY A 96 6.30 -14.80 -3.74
N LYS A 97 7.29 -14.01 -4.17
CA LYS A 97 8.73 -14.23 -3.87
C LYS A 97 9.05 -14.17 -2.38
N CYS A 98 8.14 -13.62 -1.58
CA CYS A 98 8.28 -13.45 -0.14
C CYS A 98 7.71 -14.60 0.70
N CYS A 99 7.14 -15.63 0.08
CA CYS A 99 6.45 -16.72 0.78
C CYS A 99 6.61 -18.07 0.06
N GLN A 100 6.12 -19.16 0.68
CA GLN A 100 6.19 -20.49 0.07
C GLN A 100 5.45 -20.51 -1.27
N GLN A 101 6.21 -20.83 -2.32
CA GLN A 101 5.74 -20.96 -3.69
C GLN A 101 4.79 -22.15 -3.80
N GLY A 102 3.55 -21.94 -4.27
CA GLY A 102 2.63 -23.04 -4.58
C GLY A 102 1.15 -22.80 -4.29
N GLU A 103 0.78 -21.77 -3.51
CA GLU A 103 -0.62 -21.40 -3.31
C GLU A 103 -1.07 -20.30 -4.29
N ASP A 104 -2.32 -20.37 -4.75
CA ASP A 104 -2.94 -19.30 -5.55
C ASP A 104 -3.22 -18.09 -4.66
N ILE A 105 -2.20 -17.23 -4.49
CA ILE A 105 -2.34 -15.98 -3.75
C ILE A 105 -3.19 -15.02 -4.59
N LYS A 106 -4.35 -14.63 -4.06
CA LYS A 106 -5.31 -13.73 -4.76
C LYS A 106 -5.09 -12.25 -4.44
N HIS A 107 -4.56 -11.97 -3.26
CA HIS A 107 -4.40 -10.62 -2.74
C HIS A 107 -2.96 -10.16 -2.83
N VAL A 108 -2.72 -8.89 -3.12
CA VAL A 108 -1.37 -8.28 -3.11
C VAL A 108 -0.77 -8.37 -1.71
N PHE A 109 -1.57 -8.00 -0.70
CA PHE A 109 -1.19 -8.13 0.69
C PHE A 109 -1.77 -9.42 1.24
N HIS A 110 -0.91 -10.41 1.41
CA HIS A 110 -1.26 -11.71 1.94
C HIS A 110 -0.44 -12.01 3.20
N THR A 111 -0.73 -13.13 3.85
CA THR A 111 0.08 -13.73 4.90
C THR A 111 1.17 -14.60 4.28
N LYS A 112 2.14 -15.07 5.08
CA LYS A 112 3.16 -16.02 4.60
C LYS A 112 2.55 -17.28 3.96
N SER A 113 1.36 -17.71 4.36
CA SER A 113 0.67 -18.85 3.75
C SER A 113 -0.27 -18.42 2.61
N GLY A 114 0.00 -17.33 1.89
CA GLY A 114 -0.84 -16.86 0.76
C GLY A 114 -2.26 -16.37 1.09
N LYS A 115 -2.71 -16.49 2.35
CA LYS A 115 -4.07 -16.11 2.77
C LYS A 115 -4.25 -14.61 2.95
N GLN A 116 -5.49 -14.14 2.84
CA GLN A 116 -5.83 -12.73 3.10
C GLN A 116 -5.50 -12.32 4.53
N ILE A 117 -4.97 -11.12 4.70
CA ILE A 117 -4.68 -10.53 6.02
C ILE A 117 -5.98 -10.18 6.74
N GLN A 118 -6.16 -10.74 7.93
CA GLN A 118 -7.31 -10.45 8.80
C GLN A 118 -7.01 -9.34 9.82
N LYS A 119 -5.74 -9.20 10.24
CA LYS A 119 -5.33 -8.29 11.31
C LYS A 119 -4.20 -7.36 10.86
N PRO A 120 -4.48 -6.37 9.97
CA PRO A 120 -3.45 -5.49 9.44
C PRO A 120 -2.80 -4.61 10.52
N MET A 121 -3.45 -4.45 11.68
CA MET A 121 -2.92 -3.68 12.80
C MET A 121 -1.73 -4.32 13.50
N GLY A 122 -1.68 -5.65 13.56
CA GLY A 122 -0.51 -6.35 14.11
C GLY A 122 0.73 -6.07 13.25
N LEU A 123 0.55 -6.13 11.93
CA LEU A 123 1.62 -5.90 10.95
C LEU A 123 2.14 -4.46 11.01
N LEU A 124 1.23 -3.48 11.08
CA LEU A 124 1.62 -2.07 11.23
C LEU A 124 2.40 -1.83 12.52
N ASN A 125 1.99 -2.42 13.65
CA ASN A 125 2.71 -2.26 14.91
C ASN A 125 4.09 -2.93 14.89
N LEU A 126 4.24 -4.07 14.23
CA LEU A 126 5.55 -4.72 14.04
C LEU A 126 6.50 -3.80 13.27
N ALA A 127 6.04 -3.22 12.16
CA ALA A 127 6.83 -2.26 11.39
C ALA A 127 7.13 -0.97 12.18
N TRP A 128 6.18 -0.49 12.99
CA TRP A 128 6.36 0.69 13.84
C TRP A 128 7.48 0.50 14.86
N VAL A 129 7.46 -0.64 15.55
CA VAL A 129 8.49 -0.99 16.55
C VAL A 129 9.83 -1.26 15.86
N ASP A 130 9.85 -1.97 14.73
CA ASP A 130 11.08 -2.21 13.95
C ASP A 130 11.71 -0.91 13.46
N ALA A 131 10.91 0.13 13.18
CA ALA A 131 11.39 1.46 12.83
C ALA A 131 11.93 2.27 14.03
N GLY A 132 11.99 1.69 15.23
CA GLY A 132 12.45 2.33 16.46
C GLY A 132 11.42 3.26 17.12
N MET A 133 10.16 3.23 16.65
CA MET A 133 9.11 4.09 17.19
C MET A 133 8.48 3.48 18.43
N LYS A 134 8.04 4.34 19.36
CA LYS A 134 7.35 3.95 20.59
C LYS A 134 5.86 4.29 20.54
N GLY A 135 5.08 3.65 21.41
CA GLY A 135 3.65 3.93 21.56
C GLY A 135 2.75 3.24 20.53
N ALA A 136 1.44 3.39 20.71
CA ALA A 136 0.44 2.73 19.89
C ALA A 136 0.12 3.52 18.61
N ILE A 137 0.35 2.91 17.45
CA ILE A 137 -0.02 3.45 16.14
C ILE A 137 -1.32 2.81 15.63
N SER A 138 -2.03 3.50 14.74
CA SER A 138 -3.11 2.90 13.95
C SER A 138 -3.24 3.58 12.60
N PHE A 139 -3.81 2.88 11.61
CA PHE A 139 -4.11 3.46 10.31
C PHE A 139 -5.03 4.68 10.43
N ASN A 140 -5.95 4.71 11.39
CA ASN A 140 -6.79 5.87 11.64
C ASN A 140 -5.96 7.05 12.14
N LYS A 141 -5.02 6.84 13.08
CA LYS A 141 -4.12 7.91 13.54
C LYS A 141 -3.28 8.47 12.40
N ILE A 142 -2.75 7.60 11.54
CA ILE A 142 -1.99 8.01 10.34
C ILE A 142 -2.87 8.85 9.42
N ARG A 143 -4.07 8.35 9.06
CA ARG A 143 -5.00 9.06 8.16
C ARG A 143 -5.46 10.39 8.72
N SER A 144 -5.76 10.46 10.02
CA SER A 144 -6.10 11.72 10.69
C SER A 144 -4.95 12.70 10.59
N SER A 145 -3.71 12.27 10.85
CA SER A 145 -2.53 13.12 10.69
C SER A 145 -2.36 13.62 9.25
N VAL A 146 -2.51 12.74 8.25
CA VAL A 146 -2.45 13.12 6.83
C VAL A 146 -3.53 14.14 6.49
N SER A 147 -4.77 13.93 6.94
CA SER A 147 -5.88 14.85 6.71
C SER A 147 -5.64 16.21 7.37
N THR A 148 -5.15 16.24 8.61
CA THR A 148 -4.77 17.49 9.30
C THR A 148 -3.69 18.25 8.54
N GLN A 149 -2.61 17.56 8.13
CA GLN A 149 -1.51 18.20 7.39
C GLN A 149 -1.95 18.68 6.02
N ALA A 150 -2.72 17.88 5.29
CA ALA A 150 -3.33 18.30 4.03
C ALA A 150 -4.24 19.52 4.24
N ASN A 151 -5.00 19.56 5.34
CA ASN A 151 -5.89 20.67 5.62
C ASN A 151 -5.17 21.98 5.91
N GLN A 152 -4.01 21.91 6.55
CA GLN A 152 -3.18 23.06 6.90
C GLN A 152 -2.36 23.61 5.73
N HIS A 153 -1.97 22.75 4.79
CA HIS A 153 -0.95 23.10 3.79
C HIS A 153 -1.38 22.99 2.33
N LEU A 154 -2.53 22.41 2.02
CA LEU A 154 -3.02 22.28 0.64
C LEU A 154 -4.25 23.17 0.41
N SER A 155 -4.40 23.66 -0.81
CA SER A 155 -5.64 24.30 -1.26
C SER A 155 -6.77 23.26 -1.38
N GLU A 156 -8.04 23.69 -1.35
CA GLU A 156 -9.19 22.78 -1.49
C GLU A 156 -9.14 21.93 -2.78
N ARG A 157 -8.58 22.49 -3.85
CA ARG A 157 -8.39 21.81 -5.15
C ARG A 157 -7.37 20.66 -5.07
N GLU A 158 -6.30 20.85 -4.31
CA GLU A 158 -5.25 19.83 -4.12
C GLU A 158 -5.70 18.73 -3.15
N LYS A 159 -6.46 19.10 -2.10
CA LYS A 159 -7.11 18.12 -1.20
C LYS A 159 -8.05 17.21 -1.97
N ALA A 160 -8.85 17.79 -2.87
CA ALA A 160 -9.79 17.07 -3.73
C ALA A 160 -9.12 16.23 -4.82
N CYS A 161 -7.80 16.29 -5.03
CA CYS A 161 -7.08 15.36 -5.92
C CYS A 161 -6.34 14.25 -5.14
N GLY A 162 -5.88 14.54 -3.92
CA GLY A 162 -5.19 13.57 -3.06
C GLY A 162 -6.12 12.65 -2.27
N GLN A 163 -7.38 13.04 -2.06
CA GLN A 163 -8.35 12.33 -1.22
C GLN A 163 -9.61 11.87 -1.97
N SER A 164 -9.75 12.21 -3.26
CA SER A 164 -10.93 11.88 -4.06
C SER A 164 -10.98 10.41 -4.47
N HIS A 165 -12.14 9.81 -4.24
CA HIS A 165 -12.55 8.48 -4.70
C HIS A 165 -13.18 8.50 -6.11
N ASP A 166 -12.89 9.51 -6.94
CA ASP A 166 -13.53 9.72 -8.24
C ASP A 166 -12.54 10.27 -9.29
N PRO A 167 -12.21 9.53 -10.36
CA PRO A 167 -11.28 9.98 -11.39
C PRO A 167 -11.90 10.96 -12.40
N ALA A 168 -13.22 11.18 -12.36
CA ALA A 168 -13.91 12.03 -13.32
C ALA A 168 -13.54 13.52 -13.21
N ILE A 169 -12.93 13.96 -12.10
CA ILE A 169 -12.54 15.35 -11.87
C ILE A 169 -11.25 15.73 -12.63
N LEU A 170 -10.43 14.74 -13.04
CA LEU A 170 -9.17 14.98 -13.75
C LEU A 170 -9.33 15.37 -15.23
N CYS A 171 -10.52 15.21 -15.84
CA CYS A 171 -10.68 15.36 -17.29
C CYS A 171 -11.45 16.61 -17.76
N ARG A 172 -11.88 17.51 -16.86
CA ARG A 172 -12.65 18.73 -17.24
C ARG A 172 -11.93 20.07 -17.05
N SER A 173 -10.60 20.10 -17.10
CA SER A 173 -9.86 21.38 -17.06
C SER A 173 -8.82 21.55 -18.17
N THR A 174 -8.89 20.76 -19.23
CA THR A 174 -8.18 21.03 -20.49
C THR A 174 -9.14 20.91 -21.66
N ARG A 175 -10.05 21.88 -21.76
CA ARG A 175 -10.47 22.54 -22.99
C ARG A 175 -11.23 23.81 -22.65
#